data_AF-A0AAW0FW94-F1
#
_entry.id   AF-A0AAW0FW94-F1
#
_cell.length_a   1.000
_cell.length_b   1.000
_cell.length_c   1.000
_cell.angle_alpha   90.00
_cell.angle_beta   90.00
_cell.angle_gamma   90.00
#
_symmetry.space_group_name_H-M   'P 1'
#
loop_
_entity.id
_entity.type
_entity.pdbx_description
1 polymer ?
#
loop_
_entity_poly.entity_id
_entity_poly.type
_entity_poly.pdbx_seq_one_letter_code
_entity_poly.pdbx_strand_id
1 'polypeptide(L)'
;MIGDTAIAPFRSGDLVALGIMKVTTLTYKNARVEEVSLDKLEDKESDVVVTGQMLCMEQIVPVSESDLGTDSDDPEIEPSIPSPSQPEWVWMGKFVQLQRPANSPQLGTRTSLLVRAPGHLVHTLDMPPIAASILPKNIQESLLAQALPASLSVSQDCFQQLLSMLFAGEDTPLLPNVLDKHGCTEKNAFPYRSQTCQPCFILENASRSITTKLASGSEGKYQCHQCHASIEIDRMRSHVGQHILCRLLGVPENSLHEQIQHCQPCGFCGRDTCTIDLKKSRNAFKVISSCPYASEFKLGNAKKSSKQQPCTNLPIHCSICDIDPKTKCRPVFWKFNIFHHIQTVHPAHWSNSSQRTQNLPSPFVDVLSVSDFELQEIVPLRSRPYPVPATTTLLSQCEPVHNDNPHARKCIRVS
;
A
#
# COMPACT_ATOMS: atom_id res chain seq x y z
N MET A 1 2.61 -23.62 16.09
CA MET A 1 1.64 -22.73 15.40
C MET A 1 0.19 -22.87 15.79
N ILE A 2 -0.44 -24.02 16.06
CA ILE A 2 -1.68 -23.94 16.87
C ILE A 2 -1.28 -23.54 18.29
N GLY A 3 -1.88 -22.46 18.81
CA GLY A 3 -1.56 -21.90 20.12
C GLY A 3 -0.64 -20.68 20.07
N ASP A 4 0.17 -20.56 19.02
CA ASP A 4 1.11 -19.46 18.82
C ASP A 4 0.37 -18.14 18.54
N THR A 5 1.11 -17.05 18.72
CA THR A 5 0.66 -15.71 18.36
C THR A 5 1.15 -15.38 16.95
N ALA A 6 0.31 -14.73 16.16
CA ALA A 6 0.65 -14.35 14.80
C ALA A 6 0.05 -13.00 14.43
N ILE A 7 0.68 -12.31 13.48
CA ILE A 7 0.17 -11.08 12.87
C ILE A 7 -0.35 -11.37 11.47
N ALA A 8 -1.47 -10.76 11.11
CA ALA A 8 -2.04 -10.86 9.79
C ALA A 8 -2.89 -9.62 9.45
N PRO A 9 -3.12 -9.32 8.17
CA PRO A 9 -4.05 -8.28 7.76
C PRO A 9 -5.49 -8.74 7.92
N PHE A 10 -6.34 -7.89 8.48
CA PHE A 10 -7.77 -8.12 8.63
C PHE A 10 -8.58 -6.94 8.11
N ARG A 11 -9.74 -7.25 7.54
CA ARG A 11 -10.67 -6.24 7.04
C ARG A 11 -11.77 -5.96 8.05
N SER A 12 -11.84 -4.71 8.52
CA SER A 12 -12.90 -4.19 9.38
C SER A 12 -13.65 -3.08 8.64
N GLY A 13 -14.84 -3.42 8.13
CA GLY A 13 -15.61 -2.48 7.30
C GLY A 13 -14.91 -2.13 5.99
N ASP A 14 -14.52 -0.86 5.87
CA ASP A 14 -13.78 -0.27 4.75
C ASP A 14 -12.27 -0.12 5.02
N LEU A 15 -11.82 -0.49 6.22
CA LEU A 15 -10.42 -0.46 6.60
C LEU A 15 -9.81 -1.87 6.52
N VAL A 16 -8.55 -1.92 6.10
CA VAL A 16 -7.66 -3.07 6.30
C VAL A 16 -6.56 -2.64 7.27
N ALA A 17 -6.37 -3.42 8.32
CA ALA A 17 -5.34 -3.16 9.33
C ALA A 17 -4.68 -4.46 9.77
N LEU A 18 -3.48 -4.37 10.33
CA LEU A 18 -2.85 -5.52 10.97
C LEU A 18 -3.47 -5.79 12.33
N GLY A 19 -3.79 -7.05 12.58
CA GLY A 19 -4.23 -7.54 13.87
C GLY A 19 -3.30 -8.64 14.37
N ILE A 20 -3.22 -8.78 15.69
CA ILE A 20 -2.58 -9.93 16.32
C ILE A 20 -3.66 -10.96 16.60
N MET A 21 -3.42 -12.22 16.26
CA MET A 21 -4.30 -13.32 16.58
C MET A 21 -3.57 -14.44 17.31
N LYS A 22 -4.30 -15.12 18.20
CA LYS A 22 -3.93 -16.44 18.68
C LYS A 22 -4.43 -17.48 17.70
N VAL A 23 -3.53 -18.27 17.12
CA VAL A 23 -3.88 -19.28 16.13
C VAL A 23 -4.59 -20.44 16.82
N THR A 24 -5.76 -20.82 16.31
CA THR A 24 -6.59 -21.89 16.89
C THR A 24 -6.71 -23.09 15.96
N THR A 25 -6.67 -22.87 14.65
CA THR A 25 -6.79 -23.93 13.64
C THR A 25 -5.93 -23.61 12.43
N LEU A 26 -5.26 -24.63 11.90
CA LEU A 26 -4.61 -24.60 10.60
C LEU A 26 -5.33 -25.55 9.65
N THR A 27 -5.52 -25.11 8.42
CA THR A 27 -6.01 -25.97 7.34
C THR A 27 -5.07 -25.91 6.15
N TYR A 28 -4.83 -27.06 5.53
CA TYR A 28 -4.04 -27.20 4.31
C TYR A 28 -4.81 -28.10 3.35
N LYS A 29 -5.09 -27.61 2.14
CA LYS A 29 -5.93 -28.33 1.14
C LYS A 29 -7.28 -28.77 1.73
N ASN A 30 -7.91 -27.89 2.48
CA ASN A 30 -9.18 -28.11 3.21
C ASN A 30 -9.15 -29.21 4.30
N ALA A 31 -7.99 -29.82 4.59
CA ALA A 31 -7.82 -30.72 5.71
C ALA A 31 -7.26 -29.96 6.92
N ARG A 32 -7.77 -30.24 8.12
CA ARG A 32 -7.17 -29.72 9.35
C ARG A 32 -5.80 -30.36 9.56
N VAL A 33 -4.81 -29.53 9.85
CA VAL A 33 -3.45 -29.96 10.17
C VAL A 33 -3.03 -29.34 11.51
N GLU A 34 -2.10 -29.97 12.21
CA GLU A 34 -1.58 -29.46 13.48
C GLU A 34 -0.44 -28.45 13.27
N GLU A 35 0.33 -28.64 12.20
CA GLU A 35 1.50 -27.86 11.86
C GLU A 35 1.66 -27.73 10.34
N VAL A 36 2.28 -26.64 9.91
CA VAL A 36 2.66 -26.36 8.53
C VAL A 36 4.08 -25.80 8.55
N SER A 37 4.94 -26.25 7.64
CA SER A 37 6.30 -25.72 7.50
C SER A 37 6.28 -24.26 7.07
N LEU A 38 7.24 -23.45 7.51
CA LEU A 38 7.33 -22.03 7.15
C LEU A 38 7.34 -21.82 5.63
N ASP A 39 8.08 -22.63 4.87
CA ASP A 39 8.10 -22.55 3.40
C ASP A 39 6.70 -22.69 2.77
N LYS A 40 5.84 -23.53 3.36
CA LYS A 40 4.46 -23.71 2.87
C LYS A 40 3.55 -22.60 3.35
N LEU A 41 3.82 -22.04 4.52
CA LEU A 41 3.07 -20.90 5.04
C LEU A 41 3.33 -19.68 4.14
N GLU A 42 4.58 -19.41 3.78
CA GLU A 42 5.00 -18.25 2.97
C GLU A 42 4.70 -18.39 1.46
N ASP A 43 4.41 -19.61 0.99
CA ASP A 43 4.06 -19.85 -0.41
C ASP A 43 2.67 -19.28 -0.75
N LYS A 44 2.67 -18.31 -1.68
CA LYS A 44 1.46 -17.63 -2.18
C LYS A 44 0.49 -18.56 -2.90
N GLU A 45 1.00 -19.65 -3.47
CA GLU A 45 0.20 -20.66 -4.17
C GLU A 45 -0.28 -21.77 -3.22
N SER A 46 0.07 -21.70 -1.93
CA SER A 46 -0.36 -22.69 -0.96
C SER A 46 -1.83 -22.52 -0.58
N ASP A 47 -2.54 -23.64 -0.44
CA ASP A 47 -3.90 -23.68 0.12
C ASP A 47 -3.88 -23.65 1.66
N VAL A 48 -2.89 -22.99 2.26
CA VAL A 48 -2.81 -22.86 3.72
C VAL A 48 -3.75 -21.73 4.15
N VAL A 49 -4.64 -22.03 5.09
CA VAL A 49 -5.49 -21.02 5.75
C VAL A 49 -5.29 -21.14 7.25
N VAL A 50 -4.91 -20.01 7.85
CA VAL A 50 -4.74 -19.87 9.30
C VAL A 50 -6.01 -19.27 9.88
N THR A 51 -6.51 -19.87 10.95
CA THR A 51 -7.70 -19.40 11.66
C THR A 51 -7.36 -19.11 13.11
N GLY A 52 -7.76 -17.95 13.60
CA GLY A 52 -7.39 -17.49 14.94
C GLY A 52 -8.45 -16.62 15.61
N GLN A 53 -8.18 -16.26 16.87
CA GLN A 53 -8.94 -15.28 17.62
C GLN A 53 -8.09 -14.02 17.76
N MET A 54 -8.62 -12.88 17.33
CA MET A 54 -7.88 -11.61 17.37
C MET A 54 -7.76 -11.09 18.80
N LEU A 55 -6.54 -10.76 19.23
CA LEU A 55 -6.25 -10.21 20.54
C LEU A 55 -6.75 -8.76 20.62
N CYS A 56 -7.35 -8.38 21.76
CA CYS A 56 -7.66 -6.98 22.05
C CYS A 56 -6.41 -6.33 22.64
N MET A 57 -5.77 -5.44 21.89
CA MET A 57 -4.51 -4.79 22.26
C MET A 57 -4.76 -3.34 22.67
N GLU A 58 -3.99 -2.84 23.65
CA GLU A 58 -3.99 -1.43 24.07
C GLU A 58 -2.55 -0.89 24.08
N GLN A 59 -2.37 0.37 23.65
CA GLN A 59 -1.06 1.01 23.64
C GLN A 59 -0.76 1.65 24.99
N ILE A 60 0.35 1.23 25.60
CA ILE A 60 0.87 1.80 26.85
C ILE A 60 2.20 2.50 26.60
N VAL A 61 2.53 3.47 27.45
CA VAL A 61 3.88 4.02 27.55
C VAL A 61 4.46 3.46 28.85
N PRO A 62 5.56 2.68 28.80
CA PRO A 62 6.19 2.16 30.00
C PRO A 62 6.59 3.32 30.92
N VAL A 63 6.24 3.24 32.20
CA VAL A 63 6.68 4.21 33.21
C VAL A 63 8.17 3.96 33.44
N SER A 64 9.01 4.98 33.24
CA SER A 64 10.43 4.89 33.53
C SER A 64 10.64 4.69 35.03
N GLU A 65 11.42 3.67 35.43
CA GLU A 65 11.74 3.37 36.84
C GLU A 65 12.38 4.56 37.57
N SER A 66 12.95 5.52 36.83
CA SER A 66 13.53 6.76 37.37
C SER A 66 12.52 7.68 38.07
N ASP A 67 11.21 7.48 37.89
CA ASP A 67 10.18 8.25 38.61
C ASP A 67 9.85 7.65 39.99
N LEU A 68 10.37 6.46 40.31
CA LEU A 68 10.24 5.85 41.63
C LEU A 68 11.38 6.34 42.52
N GLY A 69 11.25 7.58 42.99
CA GLY A 69 12.24 8.32 43.76
C GLY A 69 13.04 7.48 44.77
N THR A 70 14.28 7.17 44.41
CA THR A 70 15.33 6.80 45.34
C THR A 70 16.07 8.08 45.73
N ASP A 71 15.84 8.56 46.94
CA ASP A 71 16.59 9.65 47.59
C ASP A 71 18.05 9.20 47.86
N SER A 72 18.86 9.13 46.81
CA SER A 72 20.30 8.89 46.94
C SER A 72 21.08 10.19 46.67
N ASP A 73 21.60 10.79 47.75
CA ASP A 73 22.41 12.02 47.78
C ASP A 73 23.83 11.82 47.20
N ASP A 74 23.97 11.25 45.99
CA ASP A 74 25.28 11.07 45.35
C ASP A 74 25.53 12.12 44.23
N PRO A 75 26.39 13.15 44.45
CA PRO A 75 26.37 14.39 43.68
C PRO A 75 27.23 14.44 42.39
N GLU A 76 27.72 13.35 41.81
CA GLU A 76 28.70 13.45 40.68
C GLU A 76 28.43 12.64 39.39
N ILE A 77 27.22 12.09 39.17
CA ILE A 77 26.91 11.44 37.89
C ILE A 77 26.16 12.42 36.96
N GLU A 78 26.78 12.82 35.85
CA GLU A 78 26.09 13.58 34.80
C GLU A 78 24.83 12.81 34.37
N PRO A 79 23.62 13.42 34.46
CA PRO A 79 22.39 12.73 34.16
C PRO A 79 22.33 12.44 32.67
N SER A 80 22.59 11.17 32.29
CA SER A 80 22.28 10.67 30.97
C SER A 80 20.78 10.85 30.76
N ILE A 81 20.38 11.73 29.83
CA ILE A 81 18.97 11.96 29.50
C ILE A 81 18.36 10.59 29.15
N PRO A 82 17.40 10.08 29.93
CA PRO A 82 16.79 8.79 29.62
C PRO A 82 16.10 8.92 28.26
N SER A 83 16.43 8.00 27.36
CA SER A 83 15.72 7.92 26.09
C SER A 83 14.24 7.68 26.39
N PRO A 84 13.31 8.44 25.78
CA PRO A 84 11.89 8.28 26.05
C PRO A 84 11.49 6.82 25.80
N SER A 85 10.80 6.22 26.77
CA SER A 85 10.33 4.84 26.65
C SER A 85 9.44 4.73 25.42
N GLN A 86 9.76 3.78 24.54
CA GLN A 86 8.97 3.56 23.33
C GLN A 86 7.60 2.99 23.70
N PRO A 87 6.52 3.35 22.98
CA PRO A 87 5.21 2.78 23.23
C PRO A 87 5.19 1.25 23.00
N GLU A 88 4.48 0.54 23.87
CA GLU A 88 4.25 -0.90 23.78
C GLU A 88 2.77 -1.21 23.59
N TRP A 89 2.46 -2.33 22.93
CA TRP A 89 1.11 -2.85 22.80
C TRP A 89 0.94 -4.07 23.68
N VAL A 90 -0.04 -4.02 24.57
CA VAL A 90 -0.28 -5.07 25.55
C VAL A 90 -1.65 -5.69 25.34
N TRP A 91 -1.71 -7.02 25.48
CA TRP A 91 -2.96 -7.75 25.39
C TRP A 91 -3.84 -7.53 26.64
N MET A 92 -5.11 -7.21 26.43
CA MET A 92 -6.04 -6.92 27.53
C MET A 92 -6.59 -8.17 28.24
N GLY A 93 -6.03 -9.35 27.94
CA GLY A 93 -6.54 -10.65 28.37
C GLY A 93 -7.78 -11.13 27.60
N LYS A 94 -8.44 -10.26 26.82
CA LYS A 94 -9.66 -10.56 26.06
C LYS A 94 -9.44 -10.58 24.55
N PHE A 95 -10.35 -11.21 23.82
CA PHE A 95 -10.36 -11.21 22.36
C PHE A 95 -11.31 -10.14 21.81
N VAL A 96 -11.03 -9.65 20.60
CA VAL A 96 -11.91 -8.71 19.91
C VAL A 96 -13.24 -9.38 19.57
N GLN A 97 -14.34 -8.71 19.90
CA GLN A 97 -15.68 -9.14 19.50
C GLN A 97 -16.01 -8.64 18.09
N LEU A 98 -16.09 -9.57 17.14
CA LEU A 98 -16.43 -9.26 15.76
C LEU A 98 -17.88 -9.66 15.46
N GLN A 99 -18.57 -8.80 14.71
CA GLN A 99 -19.89 -9.12 14.16
C GLN A 99 -19.72 -10.06 12.96
N ARG A 100 -20.52 -11.14 12.97
CA ARG A 100 -20.69 -11.96 11.78
C ARG A 100 -21.35 -11.14 10.67
N PRO A 101 -20.92 -11.31 9.41
CA PRO A 101 -21.71 -10.81 8.30
C PRO A 101 -23.10 -11.49 8.34
N ALA A 102 -24.15 -10.70 8.10
CA ALA A 102 -25.55 -11.08 8.28
C ALA A 102 -25.97 -12.37 7.54
N ASN A 103 -25.19 -12.80 6.54
CA ASN A 103 -25.49 -13.95 5.68
C ASN A 103 -24.69 -15.21 6.00
N SER A 104 -23.93 -15.26 7.11
CA SER A 104 -23.17 -16.46 7.48
C SER A 104 -24.02 -17.46 8.29
N PRO A 105 -24.01 -18.77 7.94
CA PRO A 105 -24.81 -19.77 8.64
C PRO A 105 -24.43 -19.81 10.12
N GLN A 106 -25.45 -19.76 10.99
CA GLN A 106 -25.28 -19.76 12.44
C GLN A 106 -24.82 -21.13 12.93
N LEU A 107 -23.51 -21.39 12.90
CA LEU A 107 -22.92 -22.52 13.61
C LEU A 107 -22.28 -22.01 14.91
N GLY A 108 -22.90 -22.38 16.04
CA GLY A 108 -22.33 -22.27 17.38
C GLY A 108 -22.62 -20.98 18.17
N THR A 109 -22.84 -21.16 19.47
CA THR A 109 -23.15 -20.15 20.51
C THR A 109 -21.93 -19.42 21.08
N ARG A 110 -20.72 -19.62 20.52
CA ARG A 110 -19.52 -18.95 21.04
C ARG A 110 -19.41 -17.51 20.50
N THR A 111 -19.26 -16.58 21.43
CA THR A 111 -19.18 -15.12 21.26
C THR A 111 -17.86 -14.62 20.67
N SER A 112 -16.85 -15.47 20.53
CA SER A 112 -15.60 -15.12 19.83
C SER A 112 -15.67 -15.59 18.39
N LEU A 113 -15.70 -14.64 17.46
CA LEU A 113 -15.57 -14.94 16.04
C LEU A 113 -14.15 -15.40 15.74
N LEU A 114 -14.02 -16.45 14.94
CA LEU A 114 -12.75 -16.83 14.34
C LEU A 114 -12.50 -15.98 13.09
N VAL A 115 -11.32 -15.39 13.00
CA VAL A 115 -10.82 -14.71 11.79
C VAL A 115 -9.99 -15.68 10.97
N ARG A 116 -9.98 -15.51 9.65
CA ARG A 116 -9.26 -16.35 8.70
C ARG A 116 -8.32 -15.49 7.87
N ALA A 117 -7.10 -15.98 7.65
CA ALA A 117 -6.12 -15.35 6.78
C ALA A 117 -5.42 -16.42 5.91
N PRO A 118 -5.15 -16.14 4.62
CA PRO A 118 -4.24 -16.94 3.81
C PRO A 118 -2.87 -17.08 4.48
N GLY A 119 -2.27 -18.27 4.43
CA GLY A 119 -1.01 -18.57 5.10
C GLY A 119 0.10 -17.57 4.78
N HIS A 120 0.24 -17.19 3.51
CA HIS A 120 1.31 -16.29 3.05
C HIS A 120 1.16 -14.84 3.52
N LEU A 121 0.06 -14.51 4.20
CA LEU A 121 -0.17 -13.21 4.83
C LEU A 121 -0.03 -13.27 6.36
N VAL A 122 0.38 -14.41 6.91
CA VAL A 122 0.48 -14.65 8.34
C VAL A 122 1.93 -14.83 8.75
N HIS A 123 2.35 -14.07 9.76
CA HIS A 123 3.68 -14.17 10.32
C HIS A 123 3.60 -14.46 11.81
N THR A 124 4.38 -15.44 12.26
CA THR A 124 4.49 -15.77 13.69
C THR A 124 5.13 -14.62 14.44
N LEU A 125 4.57 -14.32 15.61
CA LEU A 125 5.09 -13.32 16.52
C LEU A 125 5.57 -13.98 17.80
N ASP A 126 6.81 -13.71 18.17
CA ASP A 126 7.27 -13.93 19.53
C ASP A 126 6.87 -12.72 20.38
N MET A 127 6.00 -12.95 21.36
CA MET A 127 5.51 -11.90 22.26
C MET A 127 5.91 -12.28 23.68
N PRO A 128 6.87 -11.57 24.29
CA PRO A 128 7.28 -11.87 25.64
C PRO A 128 6.12 -11.66 26.63
N PRO A 129 6.03 -12.49 27.69
CA PRO A 129 5.07 -12.26 28.75
C PRO A 129 5.47 -11.04 29.59
N ILE A 130 4.49 -10.22 29.94
CA ILE A 130 4.66 -9.06 30.83
C ILE A 130 3.81 -9.26 32.10
N ALA A 131 4.42 -9.13 33.28
CA ALA A 131 3.74 -9.35 34.55
C ALA A 131 2.58 -8.37 34.74
N ALA A 132 1.42 -8.84 35.21
CA ALA A 132 0.26 -7.96 35.40
C ALA A 132 0.55 -6.81 36.39
N SER A 133 1.42 -7.02 37.37
CA SER A 133 1.76 -6.04 38.41
C SER A 133 2.41 -4.75 37.90
N ILE A 134 3.03 -4.78 36.71
CA ILE A 134 3.71 -3.61 36.14
C ILE A 134 2.88 -2.87 35.09
N LEU A 135 1.66 -3.35 34.79
CA LEU A 135 0.79 -2.76 33.79
C LEU A 135 -0.10 -1.65 34.39
N PRO A 136 -0.68 -0.76 33.57
CA PRO A 136 -1.69 0.19 34.04
C PRO A 136 -2.88 -0.51 34.73
N LYS A 137 -3.43 0.11 35.78
CA LYS A 137 -4.50 -0.48 36.64
C LYS A 137 -5.70 -1.02 35.84
N ASN A 138 -6.14 -0.31 34.81
CA ASN A 138 -7.24 -0.74 33.94
C ASN A 138 -6.94 -2.07 33.24
N ILE A 139 -5.68 -2.30 32.85
CA ILE A 139 -5.25 -3.57 32.26
C ILE A 139 -5.14 -4.65 33.35
N GLN A 140 -4.57 -4.30 34.51
CA GLN A 140 -4.46 -5.24 35.64
C GLN A 140 -5.83 -5.80 36.04
N GLU A 141 -6.84 -4.94 36.20
CA GLU A 141 -8.21 -5.33 36.55
C GLU A 141 -8.82 -6.27 35.51
N SER A 142 -8.61 -6.00 34.21
CA SER A 142 -9.06 -6.85 33.11
C SER A 142 -8.40 -8.23 33.12
N LEU A 143 -7.11 -8.30 33.44
CA LEU A 143 -6.37 -9.56 33.54
C LEU A 143 -6.78 -10.36 34.79
N LEU A 144 -6.92 -9.69 35.94
CA LEU A 144 -7.38 -10.30 37.19
C LEU A 144 -8.80 -10.88 37.05
N ALA A 145 -9.71 -10.16 36.37
CA ALA A 145 -11.06 -10.66 36.08
C ALA A 145 -11.06 -11.96 35.25
N GLN A 146 -9.97 -12.24 34.54
CA GLN A 146 -9.77 -13.44 33.72
C GLN A 146 -8.80 -14.44 34.36
N ALA A 147 -8.39 -14.20 35.61
CA ALA A 147 -7.39 -15.00 36.33
C ALA A 147 -6.06 -15.18 35.56
N LEU A 148 -5.63 -14.14 34.84
CA LEU A 148 -4.37 -14.13 34.10
C LEU A 148 -3.27 -13.42 34.91
N PRO A 149 -2.16 -14.10 35.25
CA PRO A 149 -1.07 -13.49 36.03
C PRO A 149 -0.15 -12.59 35.18
N ALA A 150 -0.21 -12.73 33.85
CA ALA A 150 0.62 -12.01 32.91
C ALA A 150 -0.17 -11.71 31.62
N SER A 151 0.31 -10.72 30.88
CA SER A 151 -0.13 -10.39 29.52
C SER A 151 0.98 -10.69 28.51
N LEU A 152 0.72 -10.39 27.24
CA LEU A 152 1.68 -10.44 26.14
C LEU A 152 1.92 -9.01 25.67
N SER A 153 3.18 -8.63 25.42
CA SER A 153 3.53 -7.33 24.88
C SER A 153 4.29 -7.42 23.55
N VAL A 154 4.26 -6.33 22.79
CA VAL A 154 5.09 -6.13 21.60
C VAL A 154 5.35 -4.64 21.42
N SER A 155 6.59 -4.27 21.07
CA SER A 155 6.96 -2.87 20.88
C SER A 155 6.34 -2.28 19.61
N GLN A 156 6.05 -0.98 19.63
CA GLN A 156 5.59 -0.23 18.45
C GLN A 156 6.58 -0.38 17.29
N ASP A 157 7.88 -0.32 17.57
CA ASP A 157 8.94 -0.43 16.56
C ASP A 157 8.93 -1.80 15.88
N CYS A 158 8.77 -2.90 16.64
CA CYS A 158 8.64 -4.24 16.09
C CYS A 158 7.45 -4.29 15.11
N PHE A 159 6.31 -3.73 15.48
CA PHE A 159 5.14 -3.65 14.62
C PHE A 159 5.39 -2.84 13.34
N GLN A 160 6.04 -1.68 13.43
CA GLN A 160 6.33 -0.83 12.26
C GLN A 160 7.34 -1.50 11.32
N GLN A 161 8.32 -2.21 11.89
CA GLN A 161 9.28 -3.01 11.12
C GLN A 161 8.57 -4.14 10.39
N LEU A 162 7.65 -4.86 11.06
CA LEU A 162 6.85 -5.90 10.43
C LEU A 162 5.92 -5.32 9.36
N LEU A 163 5.22 -4.22 9.62
CA LEU A 163 4.41 -3.54 8.62
C LEU A 163 5.23 -3.22 7.36
N SER A 164 6.43 -2.69 7.56
CA SER A 164 7.36 -2.38 6.47
C SER A 164 7.86 -3.65 5.76
N MET A 165 8.24 -4.69 6.50
CA MET A 165 8.75 -5.93 5.91
C MET A 165 7.70 -6.68 5.11
N LEU A 166 6.50 -6.80 5.68
CA LEU A 166 5.42 -7.64 5.14
C LEU A 166 4.72 -6.96 3.97
N PHE A 167 4.60 -5.62 4.00
CA PHE A 167 3.76 -4.91 3.05
C PHE A 167 4.48 -3.82 2.25
N ALA A 168 5.81 -3.65 2.37
CA ALA A 168 6.55 -2.73 1.48
C ALA A 168 6.56 -3.19 0.01
N GLY A 169 6.30 -4.46 -0.27
CA GLY A 169 6.42 -5.04 -1.62
C GLY A 169 5.20 -5.78 -2.16
N GLU A 170 4.15 -5.94 -1.37
CA GLU A 170 2.99 -6.70 -1.81
C GLU A 170 1.99 -5.85 -2.61
N ASP A 171 1.29 -6.52 -3.54
CA ASP A 171 0.10 -6.03 -4.23
C ASP A 171 -1.06 -5.84 -3.22
N THR A 172 -0.87 -4.91 -2.28
CA THR A 172 -1.85 -4.44 -1.29
C THR A 172 -3.24 -4.13 -1.87
N PRO A 173 -3.42 -3.71 -3.15
CA PRO A 173 -4.75 -3.53 -3.73
C PRO A 173 -5.57 -4.82 -3.88
N LEU A 174 -4.94 -5.99 -3.87
CA LEU A 174 -5.62 -7.30 -3.99
C LEU A 174 -6.04 -7.88 -2.64
N LEU A 175 -5.42 -7.44 -1.54
CA LEU A 175 -5.71 -7.92 -0.18
C LEU A 175 -7.23 -7.94 0.15
N PRO A 176 -8.01 -6.90 -0.17
CA PRO A 176 -9.44 -6.92 0.18
C PRO A 176 -10.27 -8.00 -0.50
N ASN A 177 -9.77 -8.59 -1.59
CA ASN A 177 -10.46 -9.68 -2.30
C ASN A 177 -10.24 -11.04 -1.64
N VAL A 178 -9.15 -11.20 -0.87
CA VAL A 178 -8.80 -12.45 -0.18
C VAL A 178 -9.15 -12.43 1.31
N LEU A 179 -9.42 -11.24 1.88
CA LEU A 179 -9.76 -11.07 3.29
C LEU A 179 -11.26 -11.08 3.53
N ASP A 180 -11.69 -11.88 4.51
CA ASP A 180 -13.06 -11.90 5.01
C ASP A 180 -13.41 -10.53 5.61
N LYS A 181 -14.61 -10.02 5.28
CA LYS A 181 -15.11 -8.76 5.85
C LYS A 181 -15.71 -9.03 7.22
N HIS A 182 -15.12 -8.42 8.24
CA HIS A 182 -15.65 -8.47 9.60
C HIS A 182 -16.26 -7.11 9.98
N GLY A 183 -17.37 -7.15 10.73
CA GLY A 183 -17.80 -5.98 11.51
C GLY A 183 -17.18 -6.04 12.89
N CYS A 184 -17.02 -4.90 13.56
CA CYS A 184 -16.57 -4.84 14.95
C CYS A 184 -17.71 -4.28 15.81
N THR A 185 -18.14 -5.01 16.85
CA THR A 185 -19.18 -4.49 17.78
C THR A 185 -18.59 -3.41 18.67
N GLU A 186 -17.35 -3.59 19.11
CA GLU A 186 -16.64 -2.69 20.01
C GLU A 186 -15.93 -1.61 19.19
N LYS A 187 -16.45 -0.37 19.22
CA LYS A 187 -15.93 0.79 18.45
C LYS A 187 -14.41 1.05 18.60
N ASN A 188 -13.78 0.49 19.64
CA ASN A 188 -12.39 0.71 19.98
C ASN A 188 -11.52 -0.57 20.01
N ALA A 189 -12.07 -1.74 19.68
CA ALA A 189 -11.30 -2.98 19.78
C ALA A 189 -10.47 -3.28 18.51
N PHE A 190 -11.00 -2.92 17.33
CA PHE A 190 -10.28 -3.05 16.06
C PHE A 190 -10.87 -2.13 14.97
N PRO A 191 -10.05 -1.45 14.13
CA PRO A 191 -8.58 -1.42 14.13
C PRO A 191 -8.02 -0.91 15.46
N TYR A 192 -6.82 -1.36 15.82
CA TYR A 192 -6.15 -0.92 17.05
C TYR A 192 -5.98 0.61 17.03
N ARG A 193 -6.00 1.24 18.20
CA ARG A 193 -5.94 2.70 18.32
C ARG A 193 -4.80 3.12 19.24
N SER A 194 -4.11 4.19 18.86
CA SER A 194 -3.11 4.84 19.71
C SER A 194 -3.77 5.47 20.94
N GLN A 195 -2.95 5.96 21.87
CA GLN A 195 -3.40 6.79 22.99
C GLN A 195 -4.15 8.06 22.56
N THR A 196 -3.89 8.56 21.36
CA THR A 196 -4.60 9.70 20.75
C THR A 196 -5.89 9.28 20.01
N CYS A 197 -6.36 8.05 20.23
CA CYS A 197 -7.52 7.43 19.59
C CYS A 197 -7.43 7.30 18.05
N GLN A 198 -6.26 7.51 17.46
CA GLN A 198 -6.06 7.37 16.02
C GLN A 198 -5.92 5.90 15.67
N PRO A 199 -6.54 5.42 14.57
CA PRO A 199 -6.33 4.06 14.11
C PRO A 199 -4.86 3.83 13.76
N CYS A 200 -4.31 2.70 14.21
CA CYS A 200 -2.94 2.29 13.97
C CYS A 200 -2.88 1.06 13.06
N PHE A 201 -1.71 0.85 12.47
CA PHE A 201 -1.41 -0.31 11.61
C PHE A 201 -2.35 -0.46 10.42
N ILE A 202 -2.84 0.67 9.90
CA ILE A 202 -3.68 0.70 8.72
C ILE A 202 -2.84 0.41 7.48
N LEU A 203 -3.31 -0.55 6.68
CA LEU A 203 -2.79 -0.80 5.35
C LEU A 203 -3.48 0.16 4.37
N GLU A 204 -2.98 1.40 4.33
CA GLU A 204 -3.60 2.53 3.61
C GLU A 204 -3.98 2.21 2.17
N ASN A 205 -3.10 1.55 1.41
CA ASN A 205 -3.37 1.19 0.03
C ASN A 205 -4.52 0.18 -0.11
N ALA A 206 -4.57 -0.81 0.79
CA ALA A 206 -5.62 -1.81 0.81
C ALA A 206 -6.96 -1.18 1.25
N SER A 207 -6.97 -0.39 2.33
CA SER A 207 -8.14 0.37 2.79
C SER A 207 -8.69 1.28 1.69
N ARG A 208 -7.82 2.08 1.07
CA ARG A 208 -8.18 2.96 -0.04
C ARG A 208 -8.83 2.18 -1.18
N SER A 209 -8.27 1.04 -1.57
CA SER A 209 -8.86 0.23 -2.64
C SER A 209 -10.28 -0.27 -2.31
N ILE A 210 -10.60 -0.51 -1.03
CA ILE A 210 -11.97 -0.82 -0.58
C ILE A 210 -12.86 0.40 -0.69
N THR A 211 -12.46 1.52 -0.10
CA THR A 211 -13.25 2.75 -0.10
C THR A 211 -13.54 3.18 -1.54
N THR A 212 -12.54 3.11 -2.41
CA THR A 212 -12.65 3.39 -3.84
C THR A 212 -13.66 2.44 -4.51
N LYS A 213 -13.62 1.12 -4.24
CA LYS A 213 -14.63 0.16 -4.74
C LYS A 213 -16.04 0.40 -4.18
N LEU A 214 -16.18 0.78 -2.92
CA LEU A 214 -17.48 1.02 -2.28
C LEU A 214 -18.13 2.32 -2.78
N ALA A 215 -17.33 3.39 -2.93
CA ALA A 215 -17.78 4.67 -3.46
C ALA A 215 -18.28 4.55 -4.91
N SER A 216 -17.81 3.54 -5.64
CA SER A 216 -18.21 3.29 -7.01
C SER A 216 -19.61 2.75 -7.23
N GLY A 217 -20.32 2.43 -6.15
CA GLY A 217 -21.61 1.75 -6.21
C GLY A 217 -21.53 0.42 -6.97
N SER A 218 -22.67 -0.18 -7.26
CA SER A 218 -22.76 -1.39 -8.09
C SER A 218 -22.44 -1.14 -9.58
N GLU A 219 -22.26 0.12 -10.00
CA GLU A 219 -22.09 0.49 -11.40
C GLU A 219 -20.63 0.51 -11.88
N GLY A 220 -19.64 0.30 -10.99
CA GLY A 220 -18.23 0.24 -11.38
C GLY A 220 -17.65 1.57 -11.91
N LYS A 221 -18.26 2.70 -11.50
CA LYS A 221 -17.80 4.05 -11.86
C LYS A 221 -17.01 4.67 -10.73
N TYR A 222 -15.97 5.42 -11.03
CA TYR A 222 -15.04 5.97 -10.07
C TYR A 222 -14.92 7.48 -10.30
N GLN A 223 -14.79 8.25 -9.22
CA GLN A 223 -14.56 9.69 -9.34
C GLN A 223 -13.09 9.96 -9.66
N CYS A 224 -12.84 10.71 -10.73
CA CYS A 224 -11.52 11.24 -11.06
C CYS A 224 -11.08 12.25 -9.99
N HIS A 225 -9.86 12.15 -9.48
CA HIS A 225 -9.35 13.10 -8.49
C HIS A 225 -9.20 14.52 -9.05
N GLN A 226 -8.87 14.64 -10.34
CA GLN A 226 -8.61 15.95 -10.94
C GLN A 226 -9.89 16.72 -11.21
N CYS A 227 -10.94 16.10 -11.77
CA CYS A 227 -12.15 16.80 -12.20
C CYS A 227 -13.46 16.31 -11.56
N HIS A 228 -13.39 15.33 -10.63
CA HIS A 228 -14.55 14.70 -9.97
C HIS A 228 -15.57 14.03 -10.90
N ALA A 229 -15.30 13.93 -12.20
CA ALA A 229 -16.14 13.20 -13.12
C ALA A 229 -16.26 11.72 -12.71
N SER A 230 -17.46 11.17 -12.84
CA SER A 230 -17.74 9.75 -12.60
C SER A 230 -17.44 8.95 -13.87
N ILE A 231 -16.38 8.13 -13.83
CA ILE A 231 -15.77 7.47 -14.98
C ILE A 231 -15.73 5.96 -14.75
N GLU A 232 -16.10 5.16 -15.76
CA GLU A 232 -15.93 3.71 -15.71
C GLU A 232 -14.44 3.34 -15.51
N ILE A 233 -14.15 2.36 -14.66
CA ILE A 233 -12.77 2.05 -14.25
C ILE A 233 -11.82 1.67 -15.41
N ASP A 234 -12.36 1.05 -16.45
CA ASP A 234 -11.66 0.70 -17.68
C ASP A 234 -11.32 1.93 -18.54
N ARG A 235 -12.07 3.03 -18.38
CA ARG A 235 -11.82 4.31 -19.05
C ARG A 235 -10.98 5.28 -18.23
N MET A 236 -10.79 5.02 -16.94
CA MET A 236 -10.08 5.92 -16.03
C MET A 236 -8.68 6.28 -16.55
N ARG A 237 -7.94 5.31 -17.10
CA ARG A 237 -6.61 5.54 -17.70
C ARG A 237 -6.65 6.57 -18.83
N SER A 238 -7.58 6.40 -19.77
CA SER A 238 -7.69 7.31 -20.90
C SER A 238 -8.17 8.69 -20.45
N HIS A 239 -9.05 8.76 -19.45
CA HIS A 239 -9.54 10.03 -18.92
C HIS A 239 -8.43 10.80 -18.19
N VAL A 240 -7.74 10.18 -17.23
CA VAL A 240 -6.62 10.82 -16.52
C VAL A 240 -5.45 11.13 -17.45
N GLY A 241 -5.21 10.28 -18.44
CA GLY A 241 -4.23 10.54 -19.51
C GLY A 241 -4.49 11.84 -20.27
N GLN A 242 -5.76 12.25 -20.44
CA GLN A 242 -6.10 13.55 -21.03
C GLN A 242 -5.60 14.70 -20.17
N HIS A 243 -5.87 14.66 -18.87
CA HIS A 243 -5.40 15.69 -17.93
C HIS A 243 -3.87 15.79 -17.93
N ILE A 244 -3.18 14.65 -17.92
CA ILE A 244 -1.70 14.61 -18.00
C ILE A 244 -1.22 15.21 -19.32
N LEU A 245 -1.86 14.89 -20.45
CA LEU A 245 -1.49 15.44 -21.76
C LEU A 245 -1.75 16.96 -21.85
N CYS A 246 -2.90 17.43 -21.39
CA CYS A 246 -3.23 18.85 -21.30
C CYS A 246 -2.18 19.59 -20.48
N ARG A 247 -1.84 19.06 -19.29
CA ARG A 247 -0.77 19.60 -18.45
C ARG A 247 0.57 19.65 -19.18
N LEU A 248 0.97 18.55 -19.82
CA LEU A 248 2.23 18.43 -20.56
C LEU A 248 2.31 19.45 -21.70
N LEU A 249 1.19 19.73 -22.36
CA LEU A 249 1.08 20.72 -23.43
C LEU A 249 0.87 22.16 -22.93
N GLY A 250 0.76 22.38 -21.61
CA GLY A 250 0.49 23.69 -21.02
C GLY A 250 -0.90 24.23 -21.41
N VAL A 251 -1.89 23.35 -21.52
CA VAL A 251 -3.28 23.67 -21.80
C VAL A 251 -4.01 23.78 -20.46
N PRO A 252 -4.55 24.95 -20.11
CA PRO A 252 -5.29 25.10 -18.85
C PRO A 252 -6.62 24.37 -18.92
N GLU A 253 -6.92 23.64 -17.85
CA GLU A 253 -8.20 22.95 -17.65
C GLU A 253 -8.94 23.60 -16.49
N ASN A 254 -9.91 24.46 -16.82
CA ASN A 254 -10.60 25.30 -15.83
C ASN A 254 -11.53 24.50 -14.89
N SER A 255 -11.85 23.25 -15.24
CA SER A 255 -12.75 22.37 -14.48
C SER A 255 -12.01 21.43 -13.54
N LEU A 256 -10.69 21.58 -13.34
CA LEU A 256 -9.96 20.75 -12.41
C LEU A 256 -10.11 21.28 -10.97
N HIS A 257 -10.52 20.39 -10.07
CA HIS A 257 -10.43 20.53 -8.63
C HIS A 257 -9.00 20.34 -8.11
N GLU A 258 -8.26 19.39 -8.69
CA GLU A 258 -6.86 19.10 -8.35
C GLU A 258 -6.02 19.16 -9.63
N GLN A 259 -4.98 20.00 -9.64
CA GLN A 259 -4.06 20.12 -10.78
C GLN A 259 -3.09 18.94 -10.82
N ILE A 260 -2.64 18.54 -12.02
CA ILE A 260 -1.51 17.60 -12.16
C ILE A 260 -0.21 18.35 -11.78
N GLN A 261 0.24 18.16 -10.55
CA GLN A 261 1.40 18.87 -9.99
C GLN A 261 2.72 18.11 -10.18
N HIS A 262 2.68 16.79 -10.23
CA HIS A 262 3.88 15.95 -10.17
C HIS A 262 4.54 15.74 -11.54
N CYS A 263 5.85 15.49 -11.51
CA CYS A 263 6.65 15.18 -12.69
C CYS A 263 6.44 13.74 -13.22
N GLN A 264 5.89 12.85 -12.39
CA GLN A 264 5.60 11.45 -12.74
C GLN A 264 4.19 11.02 -12.29
N PRO A 265 3.12 11.67 -12.79
CA PRO A 265 1.76 11.33 -12.40
C PRO A 265 1.37 9.93 -12.85
N CYS A 266 0.62 9.22 -12.02
CA CYS A 266 0.06 7.92 -12.34
C CYS A 266 -0.96 8.04 -13.47
N GLY A 267 -0.83 7.24 -14.52
CA GLY A 267 -1.78 7.22 -15.63
C GLY A 267 -3.21 6.81 -15.27
N PHE A 268 -3.45 6.25 -14.08
CA PHE A 268 -4.79 5.90 -13.60
C PHE A 268 -5.42 6.92 -12.64
N CYS A 269 -4.64 7.68 -11.87
CA CYS A 269 -5.21 8.58 -10.84
C CYS A 269 -4.60 9.99 -10.82
N GLY A 270 -3.57 10.25 -11.62
CA GLY A 270 -2.92 11.55 -11.77
C GLY A 270 -1.96 11.94 -10.64
N ARG A 271 -1.82 11.09 -9.60
CA ARG A 271 -0.95 11.33 -8.42
C ARG A 271 0.36 10.54 -8.53
N ASP A 272 1.40 10.91 -7.78
CA ASP A 272 2.75 10.32 -7.85
C ASP A 272 3.02 9.12 -6.93
N THR A 273 2.06 8.76 -6.08
CA THR A 273 2.22 7.69 -5.08
C THR A 273 2.12 6.27 -5.62
N CYS A 274 1.87 6.10 -6.93
CA CYS A 274 1.63 4.80 -7.53
C CYS A 274 2.84 4.30 -8.31
N THR A 275 3.13 3.00 -8.18
CA THR A 275 4.15 2.31 -8.96
C THR A 275 3.51 1.64 -10.19
N ILE A 276 4.33 1.40 -11.21
CA ILE A 276 3.94 0.78 -12.46
C ILE A 276 5.06 -0.13 -12.96
N ASP A 277 4.70 -1.33 -13.43
CA ASP A 277 5.63 -2.29 -14.02
C ASP A 277 4.96 -3.08 -15.17
N LEU A 278 5.78 -3.76 -15.97
CA LEU A 278 5.39 -4.61 -17.08
C LEU A 278 5.96 -6.01 -16.89
N LYS A 279 5.09 -6.96 -16.50
CA LYS A 279 5.46 -8.36 -16.39
C LYS A 279 5.25 -9.08 -17.72
N LYS A 280 6.31 -9.68 -18.24
CA LYS A 280 6.23 -10.50 -19.47
C LYS A 280 5.41 -11.77 -19.20
N SER A 281 4.38 -11.99 -20.00
CA SER A 281 3.64 -13.26 -20.08
C SER A 281 4.00 -13.99 -21.38
N ARG A 282 3.41 -15.18 -21.64
CA ARG A 282 3.70 -16.00 -22.82
C ARG A 282 3.56 -15.23 -24.14
N ASN A 283 2.51 -14.41 -24.26
CA ASN A 283 2.14 -13.76 -25.53
C ASN A 283 2.05 -12.23 -25.45
N ALA A 284 2.14 -11.63 -24.25
CA ALA A 284 1.94 -10.19 -24.05
C ALA A 284 2.63 -9.69 -22.77
N PHE A 285 2.71 -8.38 -22.59
CA PHE A 285 3.04 -7.80 -21.29
C PHE A 285 1.74 -7.55 -20.50
N LYS A 286 1.77 -7.91 -19.20
CA LYS A 286 0.74 -7.55 -18.23
C LYS A 286 1.19 -6.32 -17.46
N VAL A 287 0.33 -5.32 -17.38
CA VAL A 287 0.55 -4.12 -16.57
C VAL A 287 0.30 -4.48 -15.11
N ILE A 288 1.25 -4.17 -14.24
CA ILE A 288 1.12 -4.28 -12.78
C ILE A 288 1.19 -2.87 -12.21
N SER A 289 0.23 -2.48 -11.38
CA SER A 289 0.23 -1.16 -10.75
C SER A 289 -0.29 -1.25 -9.33
N SER A 290 0.32 -0.49 -8.42
CA SER A 290 -0.18 -0.30 -7.06
C SER A 290 -1.36 0.68 -6.97
N CYS A 291 -1.76 1.29 -8.09
CA CYS A 291 -2.85 2.25 -8.11
C CYS A 291 -4.20 1.58 -7.78
N PRO A 292 -5.01 2.11 -6.84
CA PRO A 292 -6.33 1.56 -6.54
C PRO A 292 -7.33 1.72 -7.69
N TYR A 293 -7.04 2.60 -8.64
CA TYR A 293 -7.81 2.80 -9.87
C TYR A 293 -7.28 1.97 -11.06
N ALA A 294 -6.33 1.06 -10.82
CA ALA A 294 -5.80 0.23 -11.88
C ALA A 294 -6.87 -0.74 -12.40
N SER A 295 -7.07 -0.73 -13.72
CA SER A 295 -7.86 -1.72 -14.45
C SER A 295 -6.97 -2.53 -15.39
N GLU A 296 -7.35 -3.78 -15.63
CA GLU A 296 -6.67 -4.59 -16.64
C GLU A 296 -7.01 -4.09 -18.04
N PHE A 297 -6.00 -3.97 -18.90
CA PHE A 297 -6.18 -3.62 -20.30
C PHE A 297 -5.12 -4.27 -21.19
N LYS A 298 -5.45 -4.41 -22.48
CA LYS A 298 -4.51 -4.91 -23.49
C LYS A 298 -3.67 -3.76 -24.02
N LEU A 299 -2.34 -3.83 -23.84
CA LEU A 299 -1.41 -2.81 -24.34
C LEU A 299 -1.53 -2.58 -25.85
N GLY A 300 -1.76 -3.64 -26.64
CA GLY A 300 -1.96 -3.52 -28.09
C GLY A 300 -3.14 -2.64 -28.48
N ASN A 301 -4.22 -2.65 -27.68
CA ASN A 301 -5.38 -1.79 -27.90
C ASN A 301 -5.10 -0.37 -27.40
N ALA A 302 -4.44 -0.23 -26.25
CA ALA A 302 -4.09 1.05 -25.65
C ALA A 302 -3.13 1.90 -26.52
N LYS A 303 -2.37 1.27 -27.43
CA LYS A 303 -1.52 1.96 -28.40
C LYS A 303 -2.31 2.71 -29.48
N LYS A 304 -3.60 2.43 -29.65
CA LYS A 304 -4.45 3.02 -30.69
C LYS A 304 -5.42 3.98 -30.04
N SER A 305 -5.37 5.24 -30.46
CA SER A 305 -6.37 6.23 -30.08
C SER A 305 -7.70 5.94 -30.81
N SER A 306 -8.80 6.21 -30.14
CA SER A 306 -10.16 6.05 -30.68
C SER A 306 -11.10 7.07 -30.04
N LYS A 307 -12.30 7.28 -30.58
CA LYS A 307 -13.27 8.22 -29.99
C LYS A 307 -13.64 7.90 -28.54
N GLN A 308 -13.67 6.61 -28.18
CA GLN A 308 -14.00 6.17 -26.81
C GLN A 308 -12.81 6.23 -25.86
N GLN A 309 -11.59 6.10 -26.40
CA GLN A 309 -10.33 6.09 -25.67
C GLN A 309 -9.32 6.93 -26.46
N PRO A 310 -9.45 8.27 -26.45
CA PRO A 310 -8.61 9.12 -27.31
C PRO A 310 -7.16 9.12 -26.86
N CYS A 311 -6.89 8.78 -25.60
CA CYS A 311 -5.55 8.86 -25.03
C CYS A 311 -4.77 7.53 -25.09
N THR A 312 -3.53 7.61 -25.55
CA THR A 312 -2.56 6.49 -25.66
C THR A 312 -1.56 6.44 -24.51
N ASN A 313 -1.83 7.11 -23.39
CA ASN A 313 -0.98 7.05 -22.20
C ASN A 313 -0.93 5.62 -21.66
N LEU A 314 0.20 4.95 -21.85
CA LEU A 314 0.41 3.55 -21.48
C LEU A 314 1.82 3.35 -20.91
N PRO A 315 2.04 2.33 -20.06
CA PRO A 315 3.36 2.03 -19.52
C PRO A 315 4.29 1.50 -20.62
N ILE A 316 5.51 2.03 -20.70
CA ILE A 316 6.54 1.69 -21.68
C ILE A 316 7.90 1.56 -21.00
N HIS A 317 8.74 0.67 -21.52
CA HIS A 317 10.15 0.62 -21.11
C HIS A 317 10.92 1.79 -21.73
N CYS A 318 11.81 2.42 -20.95
CA CYS A 318 12.80 3.32 -21.53
C CYS A 318 13.85 2.49 -22.29
N SER A 319 13.94 2.67 -23.62
CA SER A 319 14.89 1.93 -24.45
C SER A 319 16.35 2.39 -24.30
N ILE A 320 16.57 3.52 -23.61
CA ILE A 320 17.89 4.12 -23.37
C ILE A 320 18.48 3.63 -22.05
N CYS A 321 17.66 3.45 -21.02
CA CYS A 321 18.09 2.92 -19.71
C CYS A 321 18.66 1.51 -19.82
N ASP A 322 19.77 1.24 -19.14
CA ASP A 322 20.33 -0.11 -19.04
C ASP A 322 19.33 -1.13 -18.46
N ILE A 323 19.55 -2.39 -18.82
CA ILE A 323 18.79 -3.51 -18.24
C ILE A 323 19.31 -3.72 -16.82
N ASP A 324 18.40 -3.71 -15.85
CA ASP A 324 18.75 -4.02 -14.47
C ASP A 324 19.34 -5.44 -14.38
N PRO A 325 20.54 -5.62 -13.79
CA PRO A 325 21.22 -6.90 -13.77
C PRO A 325 20.51 -7.95 -12.91
N LYS A 326 19.70 -7.55 -11.91
CA LYS A 326 18.94 -8.43 -11.03
C LYS A 326 17.61 -8.82 -11.66
N THR A 327 16.82 -7.84 -12.12
CA THR A 327 15.47 -8.11 -12.63
C THR A 327 15.46 -8.51 -14.11
N LYS A 328 16.55 -8.23 -14.83
CA LYS A 328 16.65 -8.38 -16.29
C LYS A 328 15.61 -7.55 -17.06
N CYS A 329 15.05 -6.52 -16.42
CA CYS A 329 14.06 -5.61 -17.00
C CYS A 329 14.61 -4.19 -17.08
N ARG A 330 14.06 -3.40 -18.00
CA ARG A 330 14.29 -1.95 -18.06
C ARG A 330 13.23 -1.23 -17.22
N PRO A 331 13.52 -0.05 -16.64
CA PRO A 331 12.52 0.72 -15.91
C PRO A 331 11.33 1.07 -16.80
N VAL A 332 10.14 1.07 -16.20
CA VAL A 332 8.85 1.31 -16.86
C VAL A 332 8.35 2.69 -16.45
N PHE A 333 7.87 3.45 -17.43
CA PHE A 333 7.27 4.77 -17.21
C PHE A 333 5.95 4.87 -17.98
N TRP A 334 5.02 5.67 -17.49
CA TRP A 334 3.91 6.13 -18.34
C TRP A 334 4.45 6.90 -19.54
N LYS A 335 3.89 6.67 -20.72
CA LYS A 335 4.30 7.30 -21.99
C LYS A 335 4.52 8.81 -21.85
N PHE A 336 3.63 9.52 -21.14
CA PHE A 336 3.75 10.97 -20.98
C PHE A 336 4.77 11.39 -19.92
N ASN A 337 5.13 10.51 -18.99
CA ASN A 337 6.13 10.80 -17.95
C ASN A 337 7.56 10.60 -18.46
N ILE A 338 7.73 9.85 -19.56
CA ILE A 338 9.06 9.48 -20.04
C ILE A 338 9.87 10.67 -20.55
N PHE A 339 9.22 11.76 -20.94
CA PHE A 339 9.91 12.98 -21.38
C PHE A 339 10.69 13.62 -20.23
N HIS A 340 10.08 13.68 -19.04
CA HIS A 340 10.76 14.15 -17.84
C HIS A 340 11.94 13.22 -17.48
N HIS A 341 11.75 11.90 -17.57
CA HIS A 341 12.83 10.94 -17.36
C HIS A 341 13.98 11.10 -18.36
N ILE A 342 13.69 11.27 -19.66
CA ILE A 342 14.74 11.50 -20.67
C ILE A 342 15.48 12.82 -20.38
N GLN A 343 14.76 13.88 -20.02
CA GLN A 343 15.37 15.16 -19.68
C GLN A 343 16.35 15.07 -18.50
N THR A 344 15.97 14.34 -17.45
CA THR A 344 16.76 14.28 -16.20
C THR A 344 17.81 13.18 -16.18
N VAL A 345 17.50 12.01 -16.73
CA VAL A 345 18.38 10.82 -16.69
C VAL A 345 19.17 10.63 -17.99
N HIS A 346 18.66 11.14 -19.12
CA HIS A 346 19.30 11.02 -20.43
C HIS A 346 19.47 12.37 -21.13
N PRO A 347 20.13 13.36 -20.50
CA PRO A 347 20.20 14.72 -21.03
C PRO A 347 20.84 14.82 -22.42
N ALA A 348 21.70 13.87 -22.82
CA ALA A 348 22.25 13.78 -24.17
C ALA A 348 21.17 13.59 -25.26
N HIS A 349 20.04 12.98 -24.89
CA HIS A 349 18.87 12.75 -25.73
C HIS A 349 17.79 13.83 -25.57
N TRP A 350 18.09 14.94 -24.88
CA TRP A 350 17.20 16.07 -24.69
C TRP A 350 17.84 17.36 -25.20
N SER A 351 17.14 18.07 -26.08
CA SER A 351 17.54 19.39 -26.54
C SER A 351 16.84 20.47 -25.72
N ASN A 352 17.59 21.26 -24.95
CA ASN A 352 17.04 22.37 -24.16
C ASN A 352 16.56 23.54 -25.04
N SER A 353 17.10 23.72 -26.24
CA SER A 353 16.72 24.81 -27.15
C SER A 353 15.39 24.53 -27.83
N SER A 354 15.19 23.31 -28.32
CA SER A 354 13.93 22.88 -28.92
C SER A 354 12.97 22.24 -27.91
N GLN A 355 13.42 22.03 -26.67
CA GLN A 355 12.72 21.33 -25.59
C GLN A 355 12.08 20.03 -26.08
N ARG A 356 12.87 19.20 -26.76
CA ARG A 356 12.42 17.97 -27.42
C ARG A 356 13.45 16.87 -27.26
N THR A 357 12.99 15.63 -27.41
CA THR A 357 13.89 14.49 -27.53
C THR A 357 14.66 14.54 -28.85
N GLN A 358 15.91 14.07 -28.81
CA GLN A 358 16.80 13.97 -29.98
C GLN A 358 17.58 12.66 -29.94
N ASN A 359 18.05 12.21 -31.10
CA ASN A 359 18.89 11.02 -31.23
C ASN A 359 18.29 9.75 -30.58
N LEU A 360 16.96 9.62 -30.60
CA LEU A 360 16.28 8.43 -30.11
C LEU A 360 16.22 7.36 -31.22
N PRO A 361 16.27 6.06 -30.87
CA PRO A 361 15.97 5.00 -31.82
C PRO A 361 14.58 5.20 -32.44
N SER A 362 14.47 5.07 -33.76
CA SER A 362 13.19 5.26 -34.49
C SER A 362 12.02 4.47 -33.89
N PRO A 363 12.16 3.18 -33.53
CA PRO A 363 11.06 2.44 -32.90
C PRO A 363 10.59 3.02 -31.57
N PHE A 364 11.47 3.71 -30.84
CA PHE A 364 11.12 4.37 -29.59
C PHE A 364 10.38 5.69 -29.86
N VAL A 365 10.80 6.46 -30.86
CA VAL A 365 10.09 7.68 -31.31
C VAL A 365 8.64 7.36 -31.69
N ASP A 366 8.40 6.25 -32.40
CA ASP A 366 7.05 5.84 -32.80
C ASP A 366 6.15 5.57 -31.59
N VAL A 367 6.70 4.99 -30.52
CA VAL A 367 5.97 4.73 -29.27
C VAL A 367 5.65 6.02 -28.52
N LEU A 368 6.56 7.00 -28.56
CA LEU A 368 6.40 8.29 -27.88
C LEU A 368 5.48 9.26 -28.64
N SER A 369 5.34 9.09 -29.95
CA SER A 369 4.53 9.95 -30.80
C SER A 369 3.06 9.97 -30.36
N VAL A 370 2.47 11.16 -30.29
CA VAL A 370 1.03 11.34 -30.07
C VAL A 370 0.38 11.65 -31.40
N SER A 371 -0.65 10.86 -31.73
CA SER A 371 -1.33 10.95 -33.02
C SER A 371 -2.08 12.27 -33.18
N ASP A 372 -2.23 12.74 -34.42
CA ASP A 372 -3.04 13.94 -34.71
C ASP A 372 -4.48 13.78 -34.23
N PHE A 373 -5.05 12.57 -34.34
CA PHE A 373 -6.38 12.27 -33.79
C PHE A 373 -6.43 12.49 -32.27
N GLU A 374 -5.44 12.00 -31.53
CA GLU A 374 -5.34 12.18 -30.07
C GLU A 374 -5.21 13.67 -29.71
N LEU A 375 -4.43 14.45 -30.47
CA LEU A 375 -4.33 15.90 -30.26
C LEU A 375 -5.64 16.63 -30.57
N GLN A 376 -6.31 16.28 -31.67
CA GLN A 376 -7.56 16.92 -32.07
C GLN A 376 -8.70 16.67 -31.08
N GLU A 377 -8.81 15.43 -30.56
CA GLU A 377 -9.85 15.07 -29.61
C GLU A 377 -9.60 15.66 -28.21
N ILE A 378 -8.35 15.68 -27.75
CA ILE A 378 -8.02 16.09 -26.37
C ILE A 378 -7.75 17.60 -26.29
N VAL A 379 -7.11 18.17 -27.31
CA VAL A 379 -6.65 19.57 -27.34
C VAL A 379 -6.97 20.21 -28.69
N PRO A 380 -8.26 20.36 -29.06
CA PRO A 380 -8.68 20.79 -30.40
C PRO A 380 -8.13 22.16 -30.82
N LEU A 381 -7.77 23.02 -29.86
CA LEU A 381 -7.27 24.37 -30.11
C LEU A 381 -5.75 24.48 -30.28
N ARG A 382 -5.01 23.35 -30.25
CA ARG A 382 -3.56 23.38 -30.47
C ARG A 382 -3.16 22.58 -31.71
N SER A 383 -2.63 23.30 -32.69
CA SER A 383 -2.01 22.76 -33.91
C SER A 383 -0.50 22.47 -33.76
N ARG A 384 0.08 22.69 -32.57
CA ARG A 384 1.53 22.53 -32.39
C ARG A 384 1.90 21.06 -32.17
N PRO A 385 2.99 20.58 -32.79
CA PRO A 385 3.55 19.29 -32.43
C PRO A 385 4.02 19.33 -30.97
N TYR A 386 3.74 18.22 -30.27
CA TYR A 386 4.18 17.74 -28.95
C TYR A 386 5.32 18.52 -28.24
N PRO A 387 5.27 18.65 -26.89
CA PRO A 387 5.78 19.81 -26.18
C PRO A 387 7.28 19.99 -26.24
N VAL A 388 7.61 21.28 -26.40
CA VAL A 388 8.42 22.05 -25.46
C VAL A 388 7.66 22.12 -24.12
N PRO A 389 8.15 21.62 -22.96
CA PRO A 389 7.51 21.88 -21.68
C PRO A 389 7.50 23.38 -21.37
N ALA A 390 6.37 23.87 -20.88
CA ALA A 390 6.22 25.26 -20.48
C ALA A 390 7.21 25.60 -19.36
N THR A 391 8.06 26.59 -19.67
CA THR A 391 8.78 27.52 -18.79
C THR A 391 9.24 26.99 -17.44
N THR A 392 10.56 26.86 -17.32
CA THR A 392 11.53 26.90 -16.19
C THR A 392 11.05 27.27 -14.76
N THR A 393 9.86 27.83 -14.56
CA THR A 393 9.35 28.28 -13.26
C THR A 393 8.78 27.15 -12.39
N LEU A 394 8.39 25.98 -12.95
CA LEU A 394 7.79 24.89 -12.16
C LEU A 394 8.73 23.71 -11.86
N LEU A 395 9.90 23.63 -12.52
CA LEU A 395 10.86 22.54 -12.28
C LEU A 395 11.64 22.69 -10.96
N SER A 396 11.60 23.85 -10.29
CA SER A 396 12.27 24.02 -8.99
C SER A 396 11.53 23.34 -7.83
N GLN A 397 10.38 22.70 -8.06
CA GLN A 397 9.56 22.08 -7.02
C GLN A 397 9.58 20.54 -7.04
N CYS A 398 10.09 19.91 -8.10
CA CYS A 398 10.36 18.48 -8.11
C CYS A 398 11.85 18.29 -7.75
N GLU A 399 12.17 18.05 -6.47
CA GLU A 399 13.47 17.48 -6.16
C GLU A 399 13.61 16.14 -6.87
N PRO A 400 14.80 15.76 -7.37
CA PRO A 400 15.01 14.45 -7.95
C PRO A 400 14.65 13.41 -6.89
N VAL A 401 13.50 12.76 -7.06
CA VAL A 401 13.17 11.56 -6.29
C VAL A 401 14.23 10.56 -6.70
N HIS A 402 15.25 10.40 -5.85
CA HIS A 402 16.13 9.26 -5.93
C HIS A 402 15.22 8.05 -5.86
N ASN A 403 15.10 7.36 -6.98
CA ASN A 403 14.38 6.10 -7.07
C ASN A 403 15.25 5.04 -6.39
N ASP A 404 15.44 5.20 -5.08
CA ASP A 404 15.95 4.20 -4.17
C ASP A 404 14.82 3.17 -4.03
N ASN A 405 14.65 2.39 -5.10
CA ASN A 405 13.77 1.25 -5.10
C ASN A 405 14.18 0.36 -3.91
N PRO A 406 13.37 0.26 -2.83
CA PRO A 406 13.78 -0.40 -1.59
C PRO A 406 14.03 -1.90 -1.75
N HIS A 407 13.67 -2.48 -2.90
CA HIS A 407 13.85 -3.89 -3.22
C HIS A 407 15.31 -4.34 -3.43
N ALA A 408 16.30 -3.45 -3.32
CA ALA A 408 17.70 -3.80 -3.59
C ALA A 408 18.55 -4.18 -2.36
N ARG A 409 18.08 -4.07 -1.11
CA ARG A 409 18.89 -4.37 0.09
C ARG A 409 18.08 -5.06 1.19
N LYS A 410 18.40 -6.33 1.48
CA LYS A 410 18.57 -6.93 2.83
C LYS A 410 18.71 -8.45 2.74
N CYS A 411 19.94 -8.96 2.83
CA CYS A 411 20.22 -10.15 3.63
C CYS A 411 20.79 -9.63 4.94
N ILE A 412 19.98 -9.62 5.99
CA ILE A 412 20.46 -9.47 7.37
C ILE A 412 20.17 -10.81 8.02
N ARG A 413 21.22 -11.53 8.41
CA ARG A 413 21.09 -12.65 9.33
C ARG A 413 20.77 -12.05 10.70
N VAL A 414 19.59 -12.36 11.22
CA VAL A 414 19.30 -12.20 12.64
C VAL A 414 19.76 -13.50 13.29
N SER A 415 20.76 -13.37 14.15
CA SER A 415 21.25 -14.40 15.07
C SER A 415 20.41 -14.46 16.31
#